data_AF-A0A3B4XX18-F1
#
_entry.id   AF-A0A3B4XX18-F1
#
_cell.length_a   1.000
_cell.length_b   1.000
_cell.length_c   1.000
_cell.angle_alpha   90.00
_cell.angle_beta   90.00
_cell.angle_gamma   90.00
#
_symmetry.space_group_name_H-M   'P 1'
#
loop_
_entity.id
_entity.type
_entity.pdbx_description
1 polymer ?
#
loop_
_entity_poly.entity_id
_entity_poly.type
_entity_poly.pdbx_seq_one_letter_code
_entity_poly.pdbx_strand_id
1 'polypeptide(L)'
;LNRATVEQFEQAKGKLSTLRNDPGNEVKLKIYALFKQATQGPCNTPKPGMLDFVNKAKWDAWKSLGDEARQQYCNLIGSLVEAEGPSSAQEAASPVGSGATYKTLLVTTEDDITTIKLNRPAKKNAITTEFVSNIYKSLQYLLYTHTHTLFTAGAGDFYCSGNDLTNFQLKEGGVEEMARQGGELLR
;
A
#
# COMPACT_ATOMS: atom_id res chain seq x y z
N LEU A 1 4.22 -33.97 -13.77
CA LEU A 1 4.05 -32.80 -12.88
C LEU A 1 5.09 -31.76 -13.27
N ASN A 2 4.69 -30.72 -13.98
CA ASN A 2 5.62 -29.65 -14.42
C ASN A 2 6.05 -28.86 -13.18
N ARG A 3 7.32 -28.98 -12.80
CA ARG A 3 7.95 -28.15 -11.75
C ARG A 3 8.42 -26.85 -12.38
N ALA A 4 8.17 -25.72 -11.72
CA ALA A 4 8.67 -24.42 -12.18
C ALA A 4 10.19 -24.43 -12.35
N THR A 5 10.67 -23.92 -13.49
CA THR A 5 12.10 -23.81 -13.78
C THR A 5 12.74 -22.68 -12.96
N VAL A 6 14.07 -22.69 -12.87
CA VAL A 6 14.83 -21.60 -12.21
C VAL A 6 14.55 -20.25 -12.90
N GLU A 7 14.44 -20.25 -14.22
CA GLU A 7 14.10 -19.05 -15.00
C GLU A 7 12.72 -18.50 -14.65
N GLN A 8 11.70 -19.36 -14.54
CA GLN A 8 10.35 -18.94 -14.13
C GLN A 8 10.35 -18.34 -12.71
N PHE A 9 11.17 -18.90 -11.81
CA PHE A 9 11.32 -18.39 -10.46
C PHE A 9 11.98 -17.00 -10.43
N GLU A 10 13.06 -16.79 -11.19
CA GLU A 10 13.70 -15.47 -11.29
C GLU A 10 12.79 -14.43 -11.95
N GLN A 11 12.02 -14.82 -12.97
CA GLN A 11 10.99 -13.95 -13.56
C GLN A 11 9.91 -13.56 -12.54
N ALA A 12 9.41 -14.52 -11.76
CA ALA A 12 8.44 -14.26 -10.70
C ALA A 12 9.02 -13.31 -9.63
N LYS A 13 10.28 -13.49 -9.24
CA LYS A 13 10.97 -12.57 -8.33
C LYS A 13 11.06 -11.15 -8.89
N GLY A 14 11.34 -11.00 -10.18
CA GLY A 14 11.28 -9.70 -10.87
C GLY A 14 9.90 -9.07 -10.79
N LYS A 15 8.85 -9.83 -11.11
CA LYS A 15 7.44 -9.37 -11.08
C LYS A 15 6.98 -8.93 -9.68
N LEU A 16 7.44 -9.61 -8.62
CA LEU A 16 7.12 -9.23 -7.25
C LEU A 16 7.53 -7.78 -6.94
N SER A 17 8.67 -7.31 -7.46
CA SER A 17 9.13 -5.93 -7.27
C SER A 17 8.31 -4.88 -8.03
N THR A 18 7.46 -5.32 -8.97
CA THR A 18 6.61 -4.44 -9.78
C THR A 18 5.19 -4.26 -9.20
N LEU A 19 4.84 -5.03 -8.16
CA LEU A 19 3.53 -4.92 -7.51
C LEU A 19 3.37 -3.52 -6.91
N ARG A 20 2.23 -2.89 -7.18
CA ARG A 20 1.88 -1.54 -6.74
C ARG A 20 1.21 -1.55 -5.37
N ASN A 21 0.44 -2.61 -5.09
CA ASN A 21 -0.35 -2.75 -3.90
C ASN A 21 0.34 -3.66 -2.89
N ASP A 22 0.14 -3.35 -1.62
CA ASP A 22 0.59 -4.20 -0.53
C ASP A 22 -0.33 -5.44 -0.45
N PRO A 23 0.19 -6.67 -0.69
CA PRO A 23 -0.64 -7.88 -0.69
C PRO A 23 -1.02 -8.35 0.73
N GLY A 24 -0.59 -7.62 1.77
CA GLY A 24 -0.88 -7.94 3.16
C GLY A 24 0.16 -8.87 3.80
N ASN A 25 0.19 -8.87 5.13
CA ASN A 25 1.24 -9.56 5.91
C ASN A 25 1.20 -11.08 5.74
N GLU A 26 0.02 -11.69 5.65
CA GLU A 26 -0.11 -13.14 5.44
C GLU A 26 0.49 -13.58 4.11
N VAL A 27 0.24 -12.82 3.04
CA VAL A 27 0.79 -13.11 1.72
C VAL A 27 2.29 -12.88 1.70
N LYS A 28 2.80 -11.80 2.32
CA LYS A 28 4.24 -11.56 2.47
C LYS A 28 4.95 -12.71 3.21
N LEU A 29 4.33 -13.26 4.25
CA LEU A 29 4.87 -14.40 4.99
C LEU A 29 4.93 -15.66 4.11
N LYS A 30 3.89 -15.92 3.30
CA LYS A 30 3.88 -17.02 2.32
C LYS A 30 4.97 -16.86 1.25
N ILE A 31 5.08 -15.67 0.66
CA ILE A 31 6.14 -15.34 -0.32
C ILE A 31 7.52 -15.59 0.30
N TYR A 32 7.75 -15.09 1.51
CA TYR A 32 9.01 -15.29 2.24
C TYR A 32 9.33 -16.78 2.43
N ALA A 33 8.38 -17.54 2.97
CA ALA A 33 8.57 -18.96 3.26
C ALA A 33 8.86 -19.75 1.98
N LEU A 34 8.09 -19.52 0.92
CA LEU A 34 8.27 -20.16 -0.39
C LEU A 34 9.62 -19.81 -1.02
N PHE A 35 10.04 -18.55 -0.93
CA PHE A 35 11.35 -18.10 -1.39
C PHE A 35 12.50 -18.79 -0.63
N LYS A 36 12.40 -18.85 0.70
CA LYS A 36 13.40 -19.50 1.56
C LYS A 36 13.51 -20.99 1.25
N GLN A 37 12.38 -21.68 1.11
CA GLN A 37 12.35 -23.09 0.75
C GLN A 37 12.92 -23.34 -0.67
N ALA A 38 12.58 -22.49 -1.64
CA ALA A 38 13.05 -22.60 -3.03
C ALA A 38 14.56 -22.39 -3.21
N THR A 39 15.17 -21.59 -2.32
CA THR A 39 16.58 -21.17 -2.41
C THR A 39 17.49 -21.91 -1.43
N GLN A 40 16.98 -22.26 -0.25
CA GLN A 40 17.76 -22.85 0.85
C GLN A 40 17.28 -24.26 1.23
N GLY A 41 16.18 -24.74 0.65
CA GLY A 41 15.59 -26.02 1.02
C GLY A 41 14.88 -25.98 2.38
N PRO A 42 14.67 -27.17 3.00
CA PRO A 42 13.97 -27.30 4.27
C PRO A 42 14.52 -26.40 5.37
N CYS A 43 13.63 -25.87 6.20
CA CYS A 43 14.00 -25.00 7.32
C CYS A 43 15.06 -25.64 8.23
N ASN A 44 16.23 -24.99 8.28
CA ASN A 44 17.43 -25.43 8.97
C ASN A 44 17.82 -24.51 10.14
N THR A 45 16.98 -23.53 10.49
CA THR A 45 17.22 -22.59 11.58
C THR A 45 16.55 -23.04 12.88
N PRO A 46 17.11 -22.70 14.05
CA PRO A 46 16.49 -23.00 15.33
C PRO A 46 15.18 -22.21 15.49
N LYS A 47 14.23 -22.79 16.25
CA LYS A 47 12.95 -22.15 16.53
C LYS A 47 13.17 -20.86 17.32
N PRO A 48 12.65 -19.71 16.87
CA PRO A 48 12.75 -18.44 17.61
C PRO A 48 12.05 -18.51 18.97
N GLY A 49 12.50 -17.66 19.89
CA GLY A 49 11.93 -17.55 21.23
C GLY A 49 10.46 -17.09 21.22
N MET A 50 9.69 -17.43 22.27
CA MET A 50 8.24 -17.20 22.34
C MET A 50 7.84 -15.71 22.23
N LEU A 51 8.74 -14.80 22.64
CA LEU A 51 8.51 -13.35 22.59
C LEU A 51 8.81 -12.72 21.21
N ASP A 52 9.42 -13.48 20.30
CA ASP A 52 9.76 -13.03 18.94
C ASP A 52 8.67 -13.47 17.95
N PHE A 53 7.51 -12.82 18.03
CA PHE A 53 6.33 -13.19 17.25
C PHE A 53 6.56 -13.13 15.73
N VAL A 54 7.36 -12.16 15.27
CA VAL A 54 7.61 -11.95 13.83
C VAL A 54 8.50 -13.05 13.28
N ASN A 55 9.62 -13.35 13.93
CA ASN A 55 10.50 -14.40 13.44
C ASN A 55 9.89 -15.77 13.67
N LYS A 56 9.11 -15.96 14.74
CA LYS A 56 8.33 -17.19 14.94
C LYS A 56 7.37 -17.42 13.78
N ALA A 57 6.61 -16.40 13.35
CA ALA A 57 5.68 -16.54 12.22
C ALA A 57 6.41 -16.88 10.91
N LYS A 58 7.55 -16.24 10.64
CA LYS A 58 8.42 -16.56 9.48
C LYS A 58 8.96 -17.98 9.54
N TRP A 59 9.40 -18.42 10.72
CA TRP A 59 9.92 -19.76 10.96
C TRP A 59 8.85 -20.82 10.80
N ASP A 60 7.67 -20.62 11.40
CA ASP A 60 6.53 -21.54 11.29
C ASP A 60 6.10 -21.68 9.81
N ALA A 61 6.01 -20.56 9.09
CA ALA A 61 5.68 -20.55 7.67
C ALA A 61 6.71 -21.33 6.84
N TRP A 62 8.01 -21.10 7.03
CA TRP A 62 9.06 -21.83 6.32
C TRP A 62 9.12 -23.32 6.70
N LYS A 63 8.94 -23.65 7.99
CA LYS A 63 8.98 -25.03 8.48
C LYS A 63 7.85 -25.90 7.92
N SER A 64 6.72 -25.28 7.59
CA SER A 64 5.52 -25.97 7.10
C SER A 64 5.54 -26.35 5.61
N LEU A 65 6.58 -25.97 4.86
CA LEU A 65 6.63 -26.15 3.39
C LEU A 65 7.35 -27.43 2.94
N GLY A 66 6.86 -27.99 1.84
CA GLY A 66 7.43 -29.16 1.14
C GLY A 66 8.29 -28.80 -0.08
N ASP A 67 8.48 -29.77 -0.98
CA ASP A 67 9.43 -29.70 -2.10
C ASP A 67 8.92 -28.88 -3.31
N GLU A 68 7.62 -28.58 -3.38
CA GLU A 68 6.99 -27.84 -4.48
C GLU A 68 7.06 -26.30 -4.34
N ALA A 69 7.91 -25.77 -3.45
CA ALA A 69 7.93 -24.35 -3.11
C ALA A 69 8.16 -23.40 -4.31
N ARG A 70 8.98 -23.79 -5.29
CA ARG A 70 9.22 -22.99 -6.50
C ARG A 70 7.94 -22.81 -7.33
N GLN A 71 7.16 -23.88 -7.48
CA GLN A 71 5.91 -23.82 -8.23
C GLN A 71 4.87 -22.96 -7.51
N GLN A 72 4.72 -23.18 -6.20
CA GLN A 72 3.80 -22.40 -5.39
C GLN A 72 4.18 -20.91 -5.36
N TYR A 73 5.48 -20.59 -5.35
CA TYR A 73 5.97 -19.22 -5.48
C TYR A 73 5.52 -18.58 -6.80
N CYS A 74 5.81 -19.23 -7.93
CA CYS A 74 5.43 -18.72 -9.25
C CYS A 74 3.91 -18.53 -9.39
N ASN A 75 3.11 -19.48 -8.90
CA ASN A 75 1.66 -19.40 -8.93
C ASN A 75 1.15 -18.23 -8.08
N LEU A 76 1.69 -18.05 -6.88
CA LEU A 76 1.31 -16.97 -5.98
C LEU A 76 1.61 -15.61 -6.62
N ILE A 77 2.83 -15.41 -7.14
CA ILE A 77 3.17 -14.15 -7.80
C ILE A 77 2.31 -13.91 -9.04
N GLY A 78 2.06 -14.95 -9.85
CA GLY A 78 1.16 -14.87 -11.00
C GLY A 78 -0.22 -14.36 -10.60
N SER A 79 -0.81 -14.95 -9.55
CA SER A 79 -2.12 -14.53 -9.04
C SER A 79 -2.15 -13.09 -8.52
N LEU A 80 -1.05 -12.62 -7.92
CA LEU A 80 -0.96 -11.24 -7.44
C LEU A 80 -0.87 -10.24 -8.58
N VAL A 81 -0.10 -10.56 -9.62
CA VAL A 81 0.01 -9.73 -10.83
C VAL A 81 -1.32 -9.69 -11.58
N GLU A 82 -2.00 -10.83 -11.69
CA GLU A 82 -3.35 -10.91 -12.28
C GLU A 82 -4.38 -10.12 -11.47
N ALA A 83 -4.31 -10.18 -10.14
CA ALA A 83 -5.19 -9.42 -9.26
C ALA A 83 -4.97 -7.90 -9.33
N GLU A 84 -3.77 -7.42 -9.70
CA GLU A 84 -3.56 -6.00 -10.00
C GLU A 84 -4.15 -5.57 -11.35
N GLY A 85 -4.43 -6.54 -12.23
CA GLY A 85 -4.92 -6.33 -13.59
C GLY A 85 -3.92 -5.61 -14.51
N PRO A 86 -4.09 -5.69 -15.85
CA PRO A 86 -3.48 -4.70 -16.72
C PRO A 86 -4.05 -3.33 -16.33
N SER A 87 -3.17 -2.35 -16.07
CA SER A 87 -3.50 -0.99 -15.63
C SER A 87 -4.74 -0.42 -16.33
N SER A 88 -5.92 -0.69 -15.79
CA SER A 88 -7.16 0.00 -16.12
C SER A 88 -7.16 1.22 -15.22
N ALA A 89 -6.25 2.13 -15.53
CA ALA A 89 -6.38 3.52 -15.10
C ALA A 89 -7.53 4.13 -15.92
N GLN A 90 -8.75 3.68 -15.64
CA GLN A 90 -10.04 4.25 -16.05
C GLN A 90 -11.12 3.28 -15.59
N GLU A 91 -11.52 3.41 -14.33
CA GLU A 91 -12.89 3.14 -13.84
C GLU A 91 -12.98 3.64 -12.39
N ALA A 92 -12.78 4.94 -12.23
CA ALA A 92 -13.44 5.68 -11.16
C ALA A 92 -14.43 6.59 -11.89
N ALA A 93 -15.72 6.34 -11.66
CA ALA A 93 -16.81 7.10 -12.24
C ALA A 93 -16.53 8.61 -12.17
N SER A 94 -16.57 9.26 -13.33
CA SER A 94 -16.57 10.72 -13.44
C SER A 94 -17.83 11.27 -12.78
N PRO A 95 -17.74 12.13 -11.76
CA PRO A 95 -18.82 13.06 -11.47
C PRO A 95 -18.80 14.15 -12.54
N VAL A 96 -19.99 14.52 -12.99
CA VAL A 96 -20.25 15.72 -13.76
C VAL A 96 -19.84 16.92 -12.90
N GLY A 97 -18.89 17.71 -13.37
CA GLY A 97 -18.42 18.93 -12.69
C GLY A 97 -16.90 18.99 -12.67
N SER A 98 -16.35 20.05 -13.26
CA SER A 98 -14.92 20.29 -13.46
C SER A 98 -14.13 20.29 -12.13
N GLY A 99 -13.74 19.12 -11.64
CA GLY A 99 -12.94 18.95 -10.41
C GLY A 99 -11.69 18.13 -10.69
N ALA A 100 -10.52 18.67 -10.31
CA ALA A 100 -9.24 17.99 -10.46
C ALA A 100 -9.25 16.62 -9.74
N THR A 101 -8.87 15.55 -10.46
CA THR A 101 -8.74 14.21 -9.88
C THR A 101 -7.44 14.12 -9.10
N TYR A 102 -7.52 14.05 -7.77
CA TYR A 102 -6.36 13.73 -6.94
C TYR A 102 -6.39 12.23 -6.61
N LYS A 103 -5.26 11.54 -6.71
CA LYS A 103 -5.18 10.10 -6.40
C LYS A 103 -5.67 9.76 -4.98
N THR A 104 -5.53 10.71 -4.05
CA THR A 104 -5.82 10.55 -2.62
C THR A 104 -7.08 11.28 -2.14
N LEU A 105 -7.74 12.07 -3.00
CA LEU A 105 -8.94 12.83 -2.67
C LEU A 105 -10.01 12.67 -3.75
N LEU A 106 -11.27 12.64 -3.35
CA LEU A 106 -12.37 12.93 -4.24
C LEU A 106 -12.88 14.33 -3.90
N VAL A 107 -12.92 15.21 -4.90
CA VAL A 107 -13.42 16.58 -4.77
C VAL A 107 -14.59 16.74 -5.73
N THR A 108 -15.75 17.09 -5.20
CA THR A 108 -16.95 17.40 -5.99
C THR A 108 -17.50 18.75 -5.57
N THR A 109 -18.11 19.47 -6.50
CA THR A 109 -18.79 20.73 -6.21
C THR A 109 -20.19 20.67 -6.80
N GLU A 110 -21.20 20.80 -5.95
CA GLU A 110 -22.62 20.81 -6.31
C GLU A 110 -23.30 21.94 -5.50
N ASP A 111 -24.12 22.77 -6.15
CA ASP A 111 -24.88 23.86 -5.52
C ASP A 111 -24.04 24.74 -4.56
N ASP A 112 -22.88 25.21 -5.02
CA ASP A 112 -21.89 25.99 -4.26
C ASP A 112 -21.29 25.29 -3.02
N ILE A 113 -21.55 23.99 -2.85
CA ILE A 113 -20.96 23.15 -1.81
C ILE A 113 -19.83 22.31 -2.40
N THR A 114 -18.59 22.60 -2.01
CA THR A 114 -17.44 21.75 -2.32
C THR A 114 -17.29 20.66 -1.25
N THR A 115 -17.43 19.41 -1.65
CA THR A 115 -17.21 18.22 -0.82
C THR A 115 -15.83 17.63 -1.08
N ILE A 116 -15.05 17.45 -0.02
CA ILE A 116 -13.76 16.76 -0.07
C ILE A 116 -13.85 15.45 0.72
N LYS A 117 -13.50 14.32 0.09
CA LYS A 117 -13.47 12.97 0.65
C LYS A 117 -12.09 12.36 0.59
N LEU A 118 -11.68 11.65 1.66
CA LEU A 118 -10.45 10.85 1.67
C LEU A 118 -10.60 9.64 0.76
N ASN A 119 -9.65 9.40 -0.14
CA ASN A 119 -9.72 8.32 -1.12
C ASN A 119 -8.55 7.32 -0.97
N ARG A 120 -8.45 6.67 0.20
CA ARG A 120 -7.50 5.58 0.47
C ARG A 120 -8.17 4.43 1.25
N PRO A 121 -9.30 3.87 0.80
CA PRO A 121 -10.08 2.90 1.57
C PRO A 121 -9.28 1.65 1.97
N ALA A 122 -8.37 1.17 1.12
CA ALA A 122 -7.48 0.05 1.42
C ALA A 122 -6.51 0.30 2.60
N LYS A 123 -6.27 1.57 2.94
CA LYS A 123 -5.48 2.00 4.10
C LYS A 123 -6.35 2.68 5.15
N LYS A 124 -7.64 2.32 5.18
CA LYS A 124 -8.67 2.89 6.06
C LYS A 124 -8.78 4.41 5.98
N ASN A 125 -8.37 5.03 4.87
CA ASN A 125 -8.29 6.48 4.70
C ASN A 125 -7.27 7.19 5.61
N ALA A 126 -6.18 6.52 6.01
CA ALA A 126 -5.09 7.15 6.79
C ALA A 126 -4.50 8.39 6.10
N ILE A 127 -4.17 9.41 6.90
CA ILE A 127 -3.69 10.72 6.43
C ILE A 127 -2.22 10.65 6.02
N THR A 128 -1.91 11.09 4.79
CA THR A 128 -0.52 11.24 4.29
C THR A 128 -0.06 12.70 4.36
N THR A 129 1.25 12.94 4.30
CA THR A 129 1.78 14.32 4.20
C THR A 129 1.36 15.02 2.90
N GLU A 130 1.28 14.27 1.80
CA GLU A 130 0.75 14.74 0.52
C GLU A 130 -0.70 15.23 0.65
N PHE A 131 -1.52 14.49 1.40
CA PHE A 131 -2.91 14.86 1.68
C PHE A 131 -3.02 16.20 2.42
N VAL A 132 -2.20 16.43 3.45
CA VAL A 132 -2.21 17.70 4.20
C VAL A 132 -1.85 18.87 3.28
N SER A 133 -0.85 18.72 2.42
CA SER A 133 -0.49 19.73 1.42
C SER A 133 -1.62 19.98 0.41
N ASN A 134 -2.31 18.93 -0.05
CA ASN A 134 -3.40 19.06 -0.99
C ASN A 134 -4.61 19.75 -0.36
N ILE A 135 -4.98 19.43 0.89
CA ILE A 135 -6.02 20.17 1.62
C ILE A 135 -5.65 21.63 1.74
N TYR A 136 -4.42 21.95 2.14
CA TYR A 136 -3.98 23.33 2.26
C TYR A 136 -4.16 24.08 0.93
N LYS A 137 -3.71 23.50 -0.19
CA LYS A 137 -3.87 24.10 -1.52
C LYS A 137 -5.34 24.24 -1.94
N SER A 138 -6.15 23.22 -1.69
CA SER A 138 -7.59 23.25 -1.99
C SER A 138 -8.30 24.32 -1.17
N LEU A 139 -8.02 24.41 0.13
CA LEU A 139 -8.57 25.44 1.00
C LEU A 139 -8.14 26.85 0.57
N GLN A 140 -6.85 27.03 0.24
CA GLN A 140 -6.35 28.31 -0.27
C GLN A 140 -7.03 28.72 -1.57
N TYR A 141 -7.26 27.78 -2.49
CA TYR A 141 -8.03 28.05 -3.72
C TYR A 141 -9.48 28.44 -3.40
N LEU A 142 -10.11 27.74 -2.44
CA LEU A 142 -11.49 27.97 -2.05
C LEU A 142 -11.71 29.31 -1.32
N LEU A 143 -10.66 29.91 -0.74
CA LEU A 143 -10.72 31.28 -0.19
C LEU A 143 -10.99 32.34 -1.27
N TYR A 144 -10.72 32.03 -2.54
CA TYR A 144 -10.96 32.94 -3.67
C TYR A 144 -12.25 32.59 -4.44
N THR A 145 -12.99 31.56 -4.04
CA THR A 145 -14.25 31.16 -4.66
C THR A 145 -15.42 31.38 -3.70
N HIS A 146 -16.60 31.75 -4.21
CA HIS A 146 -17.80 32.00 -3.40
C HIS A 146 -18.50 30.69 -2.98
N THR A 147 -17.73 29.73 -2.46
CA THR A 147 -18.17 28.34 -2.21
C THR A 147 -18.13 27.99 -0.73
N HIS A 148 -19.16 27.31 -0.23
CA HIS A 148 -19.17 26.71 1.09
C HIS A 148 -18.46 25.35 1.05
N THR A 149 -17.54 25.08 1.99
CA THR A 149 -16.74 23.83 1.99
C THR A 149 -17.26 22.85 3.03
N LEU A 150 -17.52 21.61 2.62
CA LEU A 150 -17.89 20.49 3.48
C LEU A 150 -16.81 19.40 3.45
N PHE A 151 -16.20 19.11 4.59
CA PHE A 151 -15.28 17.98 4.74
C PHE A 151 -16.05 16.71 5.12
N THR A 152 -15.85 15.63 4.38
CA THR A 152 -16.39 14.31 4.74
C THR A 152 -15.27 13.29 4.91
N ALA A 153 -15.41 12.49 5.96
CA ALA A 153 -14.30 11.91 6.69
C ALA A 153 -13.63 10.70 6.02
N GLY A 154 -14.20 10.16 4.93
CA GLY A 154 -13.58 9.11 4.12
C GLY A 154 -14.54 8.50 3.11
N ALA A 155 -14.00 8.00 1.99
CA ALA A 155 -14.76 7.19 1.03
C ALA A 155 -14.84 5.72 1.50
N GLY A 156 -15.99 5.10 1.28
CA GLY A 156 -16.28 3.70 1.66
C GLY A 156 -16.60 3.53 3.14
N ASP A 157 -16.45 2.29 3.64
CA ASP A 157 -16.90 1.88 4.99
C ASP A 157 -15.97 2.32 6.13
N PHE A 158 -14.91 3.10 5.84
CA PHE A 158 -13.82 3.35 6.80
C PHE A 158 -13.56 4.84 7.04
N TYR A 159 -13.53 5.21 8.31
CA TYR A 159 -12.98 6.48 8.82
C TYR A 159 -11.63 6.21 9.52
N CYS A 160 -10.60 7.01 9.25
CA CYS A 160 -9.34 7.00 10.01
C CYS A 160 -9.02 8.41 10.50
N SER A 161 -8.80 8.54 11.81
CA SER A 161 -8.46 9.78 12.50
C SER A 161 -6.94 10.01 12.64
N GLY A 162 -6.11 9.26 11.92
CA GLY A 162 -4.68 9.13 12.21
C GLY A 162 -3.75 9.22 11.01
N ASN A 163 -2.48 9.45 11.32
CA ASN A 163 -1.40 9.48 10.33
C ASN A 163 -1.10 8.08 9.78
N ASP A 164 -0.78 8.03 8.50
CA ASP A 164 -0.12 6.86 7.92
C ASP A 164 1.28 6.72 8.53
N LEU A 165 1.59 5.56 9.11
CA LEU A 165 2.88 5.32 9.76
C LEU A 165 4.05 5.35 8.76
N THR A 166 3.80 5.21 7.45
CA THR A 166 4.83 5.42 6.44
C THR A 166 5.35 6.86 6.42
N ASN A 167 4.58 7.82 6.91
CA ASN A 167 5.03 9.22 7.03
C ASN A 167 6.26 9.35 7.95
N PHE A 168 6.47 8.40 8.87
CA PHE A 168 7.54 8.43 9.87
C PHE A 168 8.68 7.44 9.59
N GLN A 169 8.67 6.77 8.43
CA GLN A 169 9.79 5.92 8.04
C GLN A 169 10.99 6.78 7.65
N LEU A 170 12.17 6.44 8.18
CA LEU A 170 13.44 7.11 7.87
C LEU A 170 13.67 7.12 6.36
N LYS A 171 13.62 8.31 5.77
CA LYS A 171 14.01 8.56 4.37
C LYS A 171 15.53 8.79 4.30
N GLU A 172 16.11 8.73 3.10
CA GLU A 172 17.56 8.84 2.87
C GLU A 172 18.21 10.10 3.51
N GLY A 173 17.44 11.17 3.75
CA GLY A 173 17.90 12.41 4.42
C GLY A 173 18.02 12.35 5.95
N GLY A 174 17.68 11.23 6.59
CA GLY A 174 17.80 11.07 8.05
C GLY A 174 16.76 11.83 8.87
N VAL A 175 16.98 11.89 10.19
CA VAL A 175 16.01 12.44 11.18
C VAL A 175 15.88 13.96 11.06
N GLU A 176 16.97 14.67 10.76
CA GLU A 176 17.02 16.13 10.72
C GLU A 176 16.20 16.70 9.54
N GLU A 177 16.34 16.12 8.35
CA GLU A 177 15.56 16.50 7.18
C GLU A 177 14.06 16.16 7.36
N MET A 178 13.76 15.03 8.01
CA MET A 178 12.38 14.67 8.36
C MET A 178 11.76 15.68 9.33
N ALA A 179 12.51 16.14 10.34
CA ALA A 179 12.06 17.16 11.27
C ALA A 179 11.83 18.52 10.58
N ARG A 180 12.73 18.92 9.67
CA ARG A 180 12.60 20.14 8.86
C ARG A 180 11.33 20.10 8.00
N GLN A 181 11.14 19.03 7.22
CA GLN A 181 9.96 18.85 6.37
C GLN A 181 8.66 18.78 7.18
N GLY A 182 8.69 18.13 8.35
CA GLY A 182 7.55 18.10 9.27
C GLY A 182 7.20 19.48 9.80
N GLY A 183 8.20 20.30 10.15
CA GLY A 183 8.02 21.68 10.56
C GLY A 183 7.45 22.58 9.45
N GLU A 184 7.87 22.38 8.21
CA GLU A 184 7.31 23.11 7.04
C GLU A 184 5.86 22.69 6.75
N LEU A 185 5.52 21.42 6.92
CA LEU A 185 4.17 20.91 6.68
C LEU A 185 3.14 21.43 7.70
N LEU A 186 3.57 21.71 8.93
CA LEU A 186 2.72 22.14 10.04
C LEU A 186 2.67 23.66 10.24
N ARG A 187 3.41 24.43 9.42
CA ARG A 187 3.39 25.90 9.41
C ARG A 187 2.29 26.42 8.50
#